data_AF-E3QYZ3-F1
#
_entry.id   AF-E3QYZ3-F1
#
_cell.length_a   1.000
_cell.length_b   1.000
_cell.length_c   1.000
_cell.angle_alpha   90.00
_cell.angle_beta   90.00
_cell.angle_gamma   90.00
#
_symmetry.space_group_name_H-M   'P 1'
#
loop_
_entity.id
_entity.type
_entity.pdbx_description
1 polymer ?
#
loop_
_entity_poly.entity_id
_entity_poly.type
_entity_poly.pdbx_seq_one_letter_code
_entity_poly.pdbx_strand_id
1 'polypeptide(L)'
;MDVYDSLSRHWDRWKPDVERTVSLLSMNLDRLNVTSLLSMLCNEQTNDVDCGVMVLINSAYLIIGRRLPSRVDVALWRRTLMAFIPTSGTEAPWNLHADLDDMDVEIPDEPSTSKLPKLSKRGFQEARAIRRQWEETMTRLFKEKSASSVAQLATYGEDVSEVLHAITAIQNNQTPEAITAELSALNAEVSKRGDVIRQLLDLPNRSACENNCIAEQRRQRRFLKRRLCDIRNGTTALGTAREQLEVEKRDVEIRIQRLRDLDL
;
A
#
# COMPACT_ATOMS: atom_id res chain seq x y z
N MET A 1 11.31 -16.47 22.59
CA MET A 1 10.29 -15.96 21.66
C MET A 1 9.72 -14.71 22.27
N ASP A 2 9.72 -13.61 21.53
CA ASP A 2 9.32 -12.31 22.05
C ASP A 2 7.85 -12.06 21.71
N VAL A 3 7.07 -11.65 22.71
CA VAL A 3 5.65 -11.33 22.55
C VAL A 3 5.43 -9.87 22.94
N TYR A 4 4.80 -9.11 22.05
CA TYR A 4 4.58 -7.68 22.20
C TYR A 4 3.08 -7.36 22.15
N ASP A 5 2.62 -6.59 23.13
CA ASP A 5 1.27 -6.03 23.20
C ASP A 5 1.39 -4.54 23.53
N SER A 6 0.94 -3.69 22.60
CA SER A 6 1.02 -2.24 22.69
C SER A 6 0.03 -1.64 23.71
N LEU A 7 -1.00 -2.39 24.12
CA LEU A 7 -2.03 -1.95 25.07
C LEU A 7 -1.84 -2.57 26.45
N SER A 8 -1.23 -3.76 26.55
CA SER A 8 -1.01 -4.56 27.77
C SER A 8 -2.25 -4.83 28.65
N ARG A 9 -3.46 -4.43 28.23
CA ARG A 9 -4.69 -4.44 29.06
C ARG A 9 -5.30 -5.82 29.22
N HIS A 10 -4.97 -6.78 28.34
CA HIS A 10 -5.64 -8.08 28.27
C HIS A 10 -4.69 -9.28 28.20
N TRP A 11 -3.42 -9.10 28.55
CA TRP A 11 -2.40 -10.15 28.53
C TRP A 11 -2.91 -11.49 29.09
N ASP A 12 -3.53 -11.47 30.28
CA ASP A 12 -4.00 -12.68 30.94
C ASP A 12 -5.10 -13.44 30.18
N ARG A 13 -5.81 -12.80 29.25
CA ARG A 13 -6.89 -13.43 28.48
C ARG A 13 -6.37 -14.28 27.32
N TRP A 14 -5.32 -13.84 26.63
CA TRP A 14 -4.82 -14.49 25.41
C TRP A 14 -3.44 -15.13 25.60
N LYS A 15 -2.75 -14.88 26.71
CA LYS A 15 -1.48 -15.53 27.08
C LYS A 15 -1.55 -17.06 26.97
N PRO A 16 -2.59 -17.76 27.47
CA PRO A 16 -2.64 -19.23 27.37
C PRO A 16 -2.65 -19.75 25.93
N ASP A 17 -3.28 -19.02 25.00
CA ASP A 17 -3.34 -19.41 23.59
C ASP A 17 -2.01 -19.17 22.88
N VAL A 18 -1.31 -18.09 23.24
CA VAL A 18 0.06 -17.84 22.75
C VAL A 18 1.03 -18.88 23.28
N GLU A 19 1.00 -19.20 24.58
CA GLU A 19 1.84 -20.25 25.18
C GLU A 19 1.59 -21.62 24.53
N ARG A 20 0.33 -21.96 24.24
CA ARG A 20 -0.04 -23.17 23.49
C ARG A 20 0.56 -23.16 22.08
N THR A 21 0.45 -22.05 21.37
CA THR A 21 0.99 -21.90 20.00
C THR A 21 2.51 -21.99 19.98
N VAL A 22 3.19 -21.35 20.93
CA VAL A 22 4.65 -21.45 21.10
C VAL A 22 5.07 -22.89 21.39
N SER A 23 4.32 -23.59 22.26
CA SER A 23 4.58 -24.99 22.58
C SER A 23 4.47 -25.87 21.33
N LEU A 24 3.40 -25.70 20.53
CA LEU A 24 3.23 -26.42 19.26
C LEU A 24 4.35 -26.12 18.25
N LEU A 25 4.78 -24.86 18.13
CA LEU A 25 5.89 -24.48 17.26
C LEU A 25 7.22 -25.09 17.73
N SER A 26 7.47 -25.10 19.04
CA SER A 26 8.69 -25.72 19.61
C SER A 26 8.75 -27.23 19.39
N MET A 27 7.60 -27.92 19.37
CA MET A 27 7.53 -29.36 19.09
C MET A 27 7.79 -29.71 17.62
N ASN A 28 7.61 -28.75 16.70
CA ASN A 28 7.82 -28.95 15.25
C ASN A 28 9.17 -28.40 14.75
N LEU A 29 9.91 -27.71 15.60
CA LEU A 29 11.18 -27.07 15.26
C LEU A 29 12.26 -27.59 16.21
N ASP A 30 12.67 -28.85 16.00
CA ASP A 30 13.67 -29.60 16.79
C ASP A 30 15.03 -28.90 17.02
N ARG A 31 15.26 -27.75 16.36
CA ARG A 31 16.51 -26.97 16.42
C ARG A 31 16.38 -25.64 17.15
N LEU A 32 15.18 -25.21 17.53
CA LEU A 32 14.99 -23.96 18.27
C LEU A 32 14.87 -24.27 19.76
N ASN A 33 15.98 -24.11 20.48
CA ASN A 33 15.96 -24.02 21.94
C ASN A 33 15.24 -22.73 22.36
N VAL A 34 13.90 -22.72 22.30
CA VAL A 34 13.07 -21.63 22.80
C VAL A 34 13.04 -21.73 24.33
N THR A 35 14.04 -21.15 24.98
CA THR A 35 14.23 -21.26 26.44
C THR A 35 13.40 -20.28 27.26
N SER A 36 12.80 -19.25 26.66
CA SER A 36 11.89 -18.36 27.38
C SER A 36 10.99 -17.54 26.45
N LEU A 37 9.79 -17.24 26.97
CA LEU A 37 8.87 -16.26 26.40
C LEU A 37 9.16 -14.91 27.05
N LEU A 38 9.75 -13.99 26.29
CA LEU A 38 10.11 -12.65 26.77
C LEU A 38 8.93 -11.73 26.42
N SER A 39 8.16 -11.35 27.44
CA SER A 39 7.07 -10.39 27.28
C SER A 39 7.65 -8.97 27.31
N MET A 40 7.54 -8.26 26.21
CA MET A 40 7.86 -6.83 26.15
C MET A 40 6.57 -6.04 26.34
N LEU A 41 6.15 -5.90 27.60
CA LEU A 41 5.01 -5.07 27.99
C LEU A 41 5.43 -3.60 27.90
N CYS A 42 4.94 -2.88 26.89
CA CYS A 42 5.17 -1.46 26.75
C CYS A 42 3.84 -0.74 26.49
N ASN A 43 3.34 -0.04 27.51
CA ASN A 43 2.15 0.81 27.42
C ASN A 43 2.47 2.09 26.66
N GLU A 44 2.64 1.97 25.35
CA GLU A 44 3.03 3.08 24.48
C GLU A 44 1.87 3.56 23.61
N GLN A 45 0.86 2.72 23.38
CA GLN A 45 -0.33 3.11 22.66
C GLN A 45 -1.25 3.95 23.56
N THR A 46 -1.50 5.20 23.15
CA THR A 46 -2.30 6.18 23.92
C THR A 46 -3.74 6.31 23.44
N ASN A 47 -4.13 5.56 22.40
CA ASN A 47 -5.45 5.58 21.76
C ASN A 47 -5.84 4.19 21.27
N ASP A 48 -7.05 3.99 20.75
CA ASP A 48 -7.53 2.66 20.37
C ASP A 48 -7.20 2.24 18.91
N VAL A 49 -6.51 3.08 18.13
CA VAL A 49 -6.36 2.90 16.66
C VAL A 49 -4.93 2.63 16.18
N ASP A 50 -3.91 2.77 17.03
CA ASP A 50 -2.50 2.69 16.63
C ASP A 50 -1.82 1.33 16.82
N CYS A 51 -2.55 0.28 17.15
CA CYS A 51 -1.96 -1.03 17.43
C CYS A 51 -1.11 -1.56 16.27
N GLY A 52 -1.58 -1.40 15.02
CA GLY A 52 -0.83 -1.82 13.83
C GLY A 52 0.49 -1.07 13.65
N VAL A 53 0.49 0.24 13.88
CA VAL A 53 1.71 1.09 13.83
C VAL A 53 2.70 0.63 14.88
N MET A 54 2.25 0.38 16.11
CA MET A 54 3.11 -0.02 17.22
C MET A 54 3.75 -1.39 17.00
N VAL A 55 2.99 -2.36 16.48
CA VAL A 55 3.51 -3.69 16.12
C VAL A 55 4.63 -3.57 15.09
N LEU A 56 4.41 -2.81 14.01
CA LEU A 56 5.41 -2.64 12.95
C LEU A 56 6.71 -1.98 13.44
N ILE A 57 6.59 -0.95 14.28
CA ILE A 57 7.78 -0.30 14.87
C ILE A 57 8.54 -1.28 15.76
N ASN A 58 7.85 -2.00 16.65
CA ASN A 58 8.51 -2.94 17.55
C ASN A 58 9.21 -4.08 16.78
N SER A 59 8.56 -4.62 15.75
CA SER A 59 9.16 -5.61 14.84
C SER A 59 10.42 -5.08 14.16
N ALA A 60 10.40 -3.84 13.66
CA ALA A 60 11.55 -3.22 13.01
C ALA A 60 12.77 -3.12 13.95
N TYR A 61 12.55 -2.76 15.22
CA TYR A 61 13.61 -2.67 16.23
C TYR A 61 14.16 -4.05 16.63
N LEU A 62 13.30 -5.06 16.76
CA LEU A 62 13.72 -6.43 17.04
C LEU A 62 14.60 -7.00 15.91
N ILE A 63 14.21 -6.79 14.64
CA ILE A 63 14.95 -7.27 13.46
C ILE A 63 16.38 -6.71 13.44
N ILE A 64 16.57 -5.44 13.81
CA ILE A 64 17.90 -4.80 13.84
C ILE A 64 18.64 -5.03 15.17
N GLY A 65 18.12 -5.86 16.06
CA GLY A 65 18.73 -6.16 17.37
C GLY A 65 18.78 -4.96 18.31
N ARG A 66 17.87 -3.98 18.18
CA ARG A 66 17.81 -2.79 19.03
C ARG A 66 16.58 -2.82 19.92
N ARG A 67 16.69 -2.20 21.10
CA ARG A 67 15.53 -1.98 21.99
C ARG A 67 14.72 -0.79 21.51
N LEU A 68 13.40 -0.90 21.59
CA LEU A 68 12.46 0.19 21.32
C LEU A 68 12.73 1.36 22.30
N PRO A 69 12.78 2.62 21.84
CA PRO A 69 13.00 3.78 22.71
C PRO A 69 11.78 4.02 23.61
N SER A 70 12.00 4.49 24.85
CA SER A 70 10.93 4.78 25.82
C SER A 70 9.95 5.90 25.43
N ARG A 71 10.22 6.61 24.33
CA ARG A 71 9.35 7.63 23.74
C ARG A 71 9.35 7.46 22.24
N VAL A 72 8.24 6.97 21.72
CA VAL A 72 8.00 6.80 20.28
C VAL A 72 7.01 7.86 19.83
N ASP A 73 7.39 8.67 18.83
CA ASP A 73 6.44 9.59 18.17
C ASP A 73 5.57 8.79 17.21
N VAL A 74 4.47 8.25 17.73
CA VAL A 74 3.54 7.39 16.99
C VAL A 74 2.95 8.13 15.78
N ALA A 75 2.72 9.44 15.89
CA ALA A 75 2.17 10.23 14.78
C ALA A 75 3.18 10.41 13.63
N LEU A 76 4.46 10.55 13.95
CA LEU A 76 5.53 10.53 12.95
C LEU A 76 5.63 9.15 12.29
N TRP A 77 5.71 8.08 13.07
CA TRP A 77 5.80 6.73 12.54
C TRP A 77 4.59 6.33 11.71
N ARG A 78 3.38 6.75 12.10
CA ARG A 78 2.18 6.54 11.27
C ARG A 78 2.34 7.17 9.90
N ARG A 79 2.80 8.43 9.81
CA ARG A 79 3.05 9.09 8.51
C ARG A 79 4.17 8.40 7.72
N THR A 80 5.23 7.99 8.40
CA THR A 80 6.36 7.29 7.78
C THR A 80 5.94 5.94 7.23
N LEU A 81 5.24 5.12 8.02
CA LEU A 81 4.74 3.82 7.59
C LEU A 81 3.67 3.97 6.51
N MET A 82 2.82 5.01 6.56
CA MET A 82 1.88 5.32 5.48
C MET A 82 2.57 5.79 4.18
N ALA A 83 3.82 6.25 4.25
CA ALA A 83 4.63 6.52 3.05
C ALA A 83 5.34 5.27 2.50
N PHE A 84 5.48 4.22 3.33
CA PHE A 84 6.00 2.90 2.94
C PHE A 84 4.92 1.88 2.63
N ILE A 85 3.68 2.12 3.08
CA ILE A 85 2.49 1.55 2.43
C ILE A 85 2.58 2.14 1.04
N PRO A 86 2.98 1.33 0.06
CA PRO A 86 2.84 1.78 -1.28
C PRO A 86 1.33 1.98 -1.45
N THR A 87 0.83 3.07 -2.05
CA THR A 87 -0.53 2.93 -2.62
C THR A 87 -0.56 1.80 -3.66
N SER A 88 0.62 1.38 -4.13
CA SER A 88 0.87 0.21 -4.97
C SER A 88 2.30 -0.27 -4.81
N GLY A 89 2.50 -1.57 -4.50
CA GLY A 89 3.80 -2.18 -4.75
C GLY A 89 4.21 -1.84 -6.18
N THR A 90 5.50 -1.73 -6.44
CA THR A 90 6.02 -1.92 -7.79
C THR A 90 5.79 -3.38 -8.18
N GLU A 91 4.52 -3.74 -8.36
CA GLU A 91 4.10 -4.88 -9.11
C GLU A 91 4.11 -4.41 -10.56
N ALA A 92 4.76 -5.20 -11.40
CA ALA A 92 4.93 -4.87 -12.79
C ALA A 92 3.58 -4.62 -13.47
N PRO A 93 3.52 -3.84 -14.58
CA PRO A 93 2.27 -3.43 -15.22
C PRO A 93 1.25 -4.55 -15.49
N TRP A 94 1.70 -5.81 -15.54
CA TRP A 94 0.86 -7.00 -15.68
C TRP A 94 0.13 -7.48 -14.40
N ASN A 95 0.32 -6.87 -13.23
CA ASN A 95 -0.22 -7.36 -11.95
C ASN A 95 -1.27 -6.43 -11.29
N LEU A 96 -1.54 -5.25 -11.83
CA LEU A 96 -2.35 -4.24 -11.12
C LEU A 96 -3.80 -4.67 -10.86
N HIS A 97 -4.35 -5.57 -11.68
CA HIS A 97 -5.69 -6.16 -11.50
C HIS A 97 -5.72 -7.57 -12.08
N ALA A 98 -5.04 -8.51 -11.43
CA ALA A 98 -5.08 -9.91 -11.86
C ALA A 98 -6.51 -10.47 -11.84
N ASP A 99 -7.42 -9.92 -11.05
CA ASP A 99 -8.86 -10.24 -11.03
C ASP A 99 -9.63 -9.77 -12.27
N LEU A 100 -9.08 -8.81 -13.03
CA LEU A 100 -9.58 -8.46 -14.36
C LEU A 100 -9.02 -9.39 -15.46
N ASP A 101 -7.95 -10.14 -15.16
CA ASP A 101 -7.29 -11.09 -16.08
C ASP A 101 -7.66 -12.57 -15.80
N ASP A 102 -7.79 -12.95 -14.52
CA ASP A 102 -8.17 -14.26 -14.03
C ASP A 102 -9.68 -14.38 -14.04
N MET A 103 -10.17 -15.23 -14.93
CA MET A 103 -11.57 -15.53 -15.02
C MET A 103 -11.78 -17.03 -14.91
N ASP A 104 -12.45 -17.45 -13.83
CA ASP A 104 -13.00 -18.79 -13.68
C ASP A 104 -13.99 -19.03 -14.83
N VAL A 105 -13.51 -19.68 -15.89
CA VAL A 105 -14.38 -20.28 -16.91
C VAL A 105 -14.74 -21.64 -16.37
N GLU A 106 -16.02 -21.88 -16.06
CA GLU A 106 -16.54 -23.23 -15.90
C GLU A 106 -16.40 -23.93 -17.26
N ILE A 107 -15.25 -24.57 -17.47
CA ILE A 107 -15.00 -25.37 -18.66
C ILE A 107 -15.85 -26.63 -18.50
N PRO A 108 -16.87 -26.86 -19.35
CA PRO A 108 -17.59 -28.13 -19.32
C PRO A 108 -16.59 -29.25 -19.61
N ASP A 109 -16.65 -30.31 -18.80
CA ASP A 109 -15.77 -31.47 -18.90
C ASP A 109 -15.56 -31.84 -20.37
N GLU A 110 -14.28 -31.94 -20.78
CA GLU A 110 -13.95 -32.41 -22.11
C GLU A 110 -14.63 -33.78 -22.30
N PRO A 111 -15.36 -34.01 -23.40
CA PRO A 111 -16.02 -35.29 -23.61
C PRO A 111 -14.96 -36.40 -23.55
N SER A 112 -15.06 -37.24 -22.52
CA SER A 112 -14.12 -38.33 -22.26
C SER A 112 -13.97 -39.19 -23.51
N THR A 113 -12.78 -39.14 -24.12
CA THR A 113 -12.36 -40.11 -25.14
C THR A 113 -11.57 -41.27 -24.51
N SER A 114 -11.49 -41.33 -23.17
CA SER A 114 -10.54 -42.21 -22.51
C SER A 114 -11.03 -43.67 -22.50
N LYS A 115 -10.41 -44.44 -23.40
CA LYS A 115 -10.26 -45.91 -23.41
C LYS A 115 -11.51 -46.73 -23.73
N LEU A 116 -11.88 -46.81 -25.01
CA LEU A 116 -12.79 -47.86 -25.47
C LEU A 116 -12.37 -48.49 -26.81
N PRO A 117 -12.61 -49.81 -26.98
CA PRO A 117 -12.12 -50.63 -28.09
C PRO A 117 -12.72 -50.18 -29.42
N LYS A 118 -11.94 -50.31 -30.51
CA LYS A 118 -12.28 -50.02 -31.93
C LYS A 118 -13.71 -49.48 -32.14
N LEU A 119 -13.89 -48.17 -32.02
CA LEU A 119 -15.15 -47.47 -32.35
C LEU A 119 -15.59 -47.83 -33.77
N SER A 120 -16.86 -48.19 -33.94
CA SER A 120 -17.47 -48.35 -35.27
C SER A 120 -17.44 -47.01 -36.02
N LYS A 121 -17.49 -47.03 -37.37
CA LYS A 121 -17.56 -45.79 -38.19
C LYS A 121 -18.65 -44.82 -37.70
N ARG A 122 -19.77 -45.35 -37.21
CA ARG A 122 -20.89 -44.58 -36.66
C ARG A 122 -20.53 -43.93 -35.32
N GLY A 123 -19.92 -44.68 -34.40
CA GLY A 123 -19.44 -44.13 -33.12
C GLY A 123 -18.37 -43.06 -33.28
N PHE A 124 -17.52 -43.16 -34.31
CA PHE A 124 -16.54 -42.11 -34.64
C PHE A 124 -17.22 -40.82 -35.16
N GLN A 125 -18.27 -40.94 -35.98
CA GLN A 125 -19.03 -39.79 -36.48
C GLN A 125 -19.80 -39.09 -35.36
N GLU A 126 -20.42 -39.86 -34.45
CA GLU A 126 -21.12 -39.33 -33.27
C GLU A 126 -20.15 -38.61 -32.31
N ALA A 127 -18.99 -39.21 -32.01
CA ALA A 127 -17.95 -38.57 -31.19
C ALA A 127 -17.39 -37.28 -31.83
N ARG A 128 -17.22 -37.26 -33.16
CA ARG A 128 -16.78 -36.06 -33.90
C ARG A 128 -17.82 -34.95 -33.86
N ALA A 129 -19.11 -35.28 -33.93
CA ALA A 129 -20.18 -34.30 -33.80
C ALA A 129 -20.22 -33.69 -32.39
N ILE A 130 -20.07 -34.51 -31.35
CA ILE A 130 -20.00 -34.07 -29.95
C ILE A 130 -18.78 -33.16 -29.74
N ARG A 131 -17.61 -33.53 -30.27
CA ARG A 131 -16.40 -32.70 -30.18
C ARG A 131 -16.59 -31.35 -30.87
N ARG A 132 -17.17 -31.33 -32.07
CA ARG A 132 -17.43 -30.09 -32.81
C ARG A 132 -18.38 -29.17 -32.05
N GLN A 133 -19.43 -29.72 -31.45
CA GLN A 133 -20.38 -28.95 -30.64
C GLN A 133 -19.74 -28.39 -29.37
N TRP A 134 -18.84 -29.16 -28.73
CA TRP A 134 -18.04 -28.67 -27.61
C TRP A 134 -17.11 -27.53 -28.04
N GLU A 135 -16.40 -27.67 -29.16
CA GLU A 135 -15.53 -26.61 -29.72
C GLU A 135 -16.31 -25.33 -30.07
N GLU A 136 -17.49 -25.46 -30.67
CA GLU A 136 -18.40 -24.33 -30.95
C GLU A 136 -18.88 -23.67 -29.65
N THR A 137 -19.19 -24.45 -28.62
CA THR A 137 -19.60 -23.95 -27.30
C THR A 137 -18.46 -23.20 -26.61
N MET A 138 -17.25 -23.78 -26.60
CA MET A 138 -16.06 -23.13 -26.04
C MET A 138 -15.71 -21.85 -26.78
N THR A 139 -15.80 -21.84 -28.11
CA THR A 139 -15.57 -20.63 -28.93
C THR A 139 -16.58 -19.53 -28.59
N ARG A 140 -17.86 -19.88 -28.44
CA ARG A 140 -18.90 -18.92 -28.05
C ARG A 140 -18.65 -18.36 -26.66
N LEU A 141 -18.38 -19.22 -25.67
CA LEU A 141 -18.10 -18.81 -24.30
C LEU A 141 -16.88 -17.88 -24.24
N PHE A 142 -15.82 -18.20 -24.98
CA PHE A 142 -14.63 -17.35 -25.07
C PHE A 142 -14.96 -15.97 -25.66
N LYS A 143 -15.74 -15.90 -26.74
CA LYS A 143 -16.16 -14.63 -27.37
C LYS A 143 -17.05 -13.77 -26.48
N GLU A 144 -18.05 -14.38 -25.85
CA GLU A 144 -18.93 -13.68 -24.89
C GLU A 144 -18.12 -13.13 -23.71
N LYS A 145 -17.12 -13.90 -23.27
CA LYS A 145 -16.23 -13.52 -22.17
C LYS A 145 -15.26 -12.40 -22.55
N SER A 146 -14.59 -12.51 -23.70
CA SER A 146 -13.70 -11.46 -24.25
C SER A 146 -14.44 -10.13 -24.35
N ALA A 147 -15.66 -10.13 -24.91
CA ALA A 147 -16.49 -8.93 -25.03
C ALA A 147 -16.83 -8.31 -23.65
N SER A 148 -17.14 -9.15 -22.65
CA SER A 148 -17.40 -8.71 -21.27
C SER A 148 -16.16 -8.08 -20.63
N SER A 149 -14.98 -8.71 -20.76
CA SER A 149 -13.72 -8.18 -20.22
C SER A 149 -13.31 -6.87 -20.88
N VAL A 150 -13.50 -6.74 -22.20
CA VAL A 150 -13.26 -5.48 -22.93
C VAL A 150 -14.16 -4.37 -22.39
N ALA A 151 -15.44 -4.65 -22.11
CA ALA A 151 -16.35 -3.66 -21.55
C ALA A 151 -15.93 -3.23 -20.13
N GLN A 152 -15.54 -4.18 -19.27
CA GLN A 152 -15.06 -3.89 -17.91
C GLN A 152 -13.78 -3.05 -17.92
N LEU A 153 -12.79 -3.43 -18.75
CA LEU A 153 -11.55 -2.68 -18.91
C LEU A 153 -11.81 -1.28 -19.49
N ALA A 154 -12.78 -1.11 -20.39
CA ALA A 154 -13.13 0.20 -20.92
C ALA A 154 -13.69 1.12 -19.83
N THR A 155 -14.65 0.65 -19.02
CA THR A 155 -15.18 1.40 -17.87
C THR A 155 -14.05 1.77 -16.90
N TYR A 156 -13.18 0.82 -16.59
CA TYR A 156 -12.05 1.08 -15.72
C TYR A 156 -11.08 2.13 -16.29
N GLY A 157 -10.83 2.12 -17.60
CA GLY A 157 -10.02 3.13 -18.28
C GLY A 157 -10.64 4.54 -18.26
N GLU A 158 -11.97 4.64 -18.24
CA GLU A 158 -12.69 5.90 -18.04
C GLU A 158 -12.49 6.41 -16.62
N ASP A 159 -12.62 5.56 -15.60
CA ASP A 159 -12.39 5.91 -14.19
C ASP A 159 -10.96 6.42 -13.97
N VAL A 160 -9.95 5.70 -14.49
CA VAL A 160 -8.53 6.11 -14.44
C VAL A 160 -8.34 7.47 -15.12
N SER A 161 -9.01 7.71 -16.25
CA SER A 161 -8.92 8.98 -16.97
C SER A 161 -9.57 10.14 -16.21
N GLU A 162 -10.68 9.91 -15.50
CA GLU A 162 -11.33 10.92 -14.66
C GLU A 162 -10.42 11.33 -13.49
N VAL A 163 -9.84 10.36 -12.78
CA VAL A 163 -8.91 10.63 -11.67
C VAL A 163 -7.65 11.36 -12.18
N LEU A 164 -7.10 10.92 -13.32
CA LEU A 164 -5.96 11.58 -13.94
C LEU A 164 -6.27 13.04 -14.30
N HIS A 165 -7.47 13.31 -14.81
CA HIS A 165 -7.92 14.66 -15.11
C HIS A 165 -8.02 15.53 -13.84
N ALA A 166 -8.58 14.99 -12.76
CA ALA A 166 -8.68 15.68 -11.48
C ALA A 166 -7.29 16.02 -10.88
N ILE A 167 -6.37 15.06 -10.88
CA ILE A 167 -4.99 15.30 -10.40
C ILE A 167 -4.28 16.35 -11.26
N THR A 168 -4.44 16.26 -12.58
CA THR A 168 -3.87 17.24 -13.51
C THR A 168 -4.45 18.63 -13.27
N ALA A 169 -5.77 18.75 -13.01
CA ALA A 169 -6.40 20.02 -12.68
C ALA A 169 -5.88 20.61 -11.36
N ILE A 170 -5.68 19.77 -10.33
CA ILE A 170 -5.07 20.20 -9.05
C ILE A 170 -3.65 20.71 -9.28
N GLN A 171 -2.83 20.00 -10.08
CA GLN A 171 -1.48 20.43 -10.43
C GLN A 171 -1.46 21.73 -11.24
N ASN A 172 -2.38 21.89 -12.20
CA ASN A 172 -2.47 23.11 -13.01
C ASN A 172 -2.88 24.33 -12.19
N ASN A 173 -3.67 24.14 -11.12
CA ASN A 173 -4.01 25.20 -10.17
C ASN A 173 -2.82 25.59 -9.27
N GLN A 174 -1.78 24.75 -9.17
CA GLN A 174 -0.57 25.01 -8.40
C GLN A 174 0.64 24.99 -9.31
N THR A 175 0.90 26.11 -9.99
CA THR A 175 2.02 26.16 -10.92
C THR A 175 3.36 25.88 -10.21
N PRO A 176 4.31 25.19 -10.87
CA PRO A 176 5.63 24.94 -10.28
C PRO A 176 6.32 26.22 -9.77
N GLU A 177 6.08 27.34 -10.45
CA GLU A 177 6.59 28.66 -10.05
C GLU A 177 5.97 29.13 -8.73
N ALA A 178 4.66 28.97 -8.55
CA ALA A 178 3.97 29.33 -7.32
C ALA A 178 4.42 28.48 -6.13
N ILE A 179 4.57 27.16 -6.33
CA ILE A 179 5.09 26.24 -5.31
C ILE A 179 6.53 26.61 -4.94
N THR A 180 7.38 26.89 -5.94
CA THR A 180 8.77 27.29 -5.72
C THR A 180 8.86 28.61 -4.95
N ALA A 181 8.01 29.58 -5.28
CA ALA A 181 7.93 30.85 -4.57
C ALA A 181 7.47 30.67 -3.12
N GLU A 182 6.43 29.87 -2.86
CA GLU A 182 5.95 29.56 -1.51
C GLU A 182 7.03 28.87 -0.68
N LEU A 183 7.71 27.85 -1.24
CA LEU A 183 8.81 27.15 -0.58
C LEU A 183 9.99 28.08 -0.27
N SER A 184 10.33 28.98 -1.19
CA SER A 184 11.40 29.97 -0.98
C SER A 184 11.05 30.93 0.16
N ALA A 185 9.84 31.50 0.14
CA ALA A 185 9.34 32.41 1.17
C ALA A 185 9.30 31.74 2.55
N LEU A 186 8.78 30.51 2.64
CA LEU A 186 8.73 29.76 3.88
C LEU A 186 10.12 29.42 4.43
N ASN A 187 11.08 29.05 3.56
CA ASN A 187 12.46 28.82 3.99
C ASN A 187 13.13 30.09 4.50
N ALA A 188 12.93 31.22 3.82
CA ALA A 188 13.45 32.52 4.28
C ALA A 188 12.90 32.88 5.67
N GLU A 189 11.61 32.70 5.89
CA GLU A 189 10.96 32.97 7.17
C GLU A 189 11.43 32.01 8.28
N VAL A 190 11.64 30.73 7.98
CA VAL A 190 12.22 29.75 8.93
C VAL A 190 13.63 30.15 9.36
N SER A 191 14.45 30.65 8.43
CA SER A 191 15.80 31.13 8.71
C SER A 191 15.78 32.40 9.56
N LYS A 192 15.00 33.41 9.15
CA LYS A 192 14.82 34.67 9.88
C LYS A 192 14.42 34.43 11.34
N ARG A 193 13.47 33.52 11.58
CA ARG A 193 13.04 33.16 12.94
C ARG A 193 14.13 32.44 13.72
N GLY A 194 14.93 31.62 13.05
CA GLY A 194 16.12 31.02 13.63
C GLY A 194 17.11 32.07 14.13
N ASP A 195 17.29 33.15 13.36
CA ASP A 195 18.20 34.25 13.70
C ASP A 195 17.68 35.06 14.89
N VAL A 196 16.39 35.40 14.91
CA VAL A 196 15.75 36.07 16.05
C VAL A 196 15.88 35.22 17.32
N ILE A 197 15.66 33.91 17.24
CA ILE A 197 15.85 33.01 18.39
C ILE A 197 17.29 33.06 18.89
N ARG A 198 18.28 33.05 17.99
CA ARG A 198 19.71 33.14 18.37
C ARG A 198 20.02 34.46 19.06
N GLN A 199 19.63 35.58 18.45
CA GLN A 199 19.84 36.92 19.02
C GLN A 199 19.24 37.05 20.42
N LEU A 200 18.01 36.57 20.62
CA LEU A 200 17.37 36.59 21.94
C LEU A 200 18.07 35.68 22.95
N LEU A 201 18.61 34.54 22.51
CA LEU A 201 19.38 33.62 23.35
C LEU A 201 20.78 34.15 23.71
N ASP A 202 21.29 35.14 22.99
CA ASP A 202 22.59 35.76 23.27
C ASP A 202 22.48 36.96 24.25
N LEU A 203 21.26 37.41 24.56
CA LEU A 203 21.05 38.50 25.52
C LEU A 203 21.43 38.06 26.96
N PRO A 204 22.29 38.82 27.66
CA PRO A 204 22.56 38.60 29.08
C PRO A 204 21.33 39.00 29.92
N ASN A 205 21.01 38.23 30.96
CA ASN A 205 19.90 38.49 31.89
C ASN A 205 18.53 38.66 31.23
N ARG A 206 18.14 37.73 30.34
CA ARG A 206 16.80 37.69 29.71
C ARG A 206 15.66 37.80 30.73
N SER A 207 14.68 38.65 30.47
CA SER A 207 13.42 38.71 31.22
C SER A 207 12.46 37.58 30.82
N ALA A 208 11.34 37.48 31.54
CA ALA A 208 10.26 36.56 31.19
C ALA A 208 9.66 36.86 29.80
N CYS A 209 9.67 38.13 29.37
CA CYS A 209 9.14 38.53 28.07
C CYS A 209 9.98 37.96 26.92
N GLU A 210 11.32 38.06 26.98
CA GLU A 210 12.19 37.48 25.95
C GLU A 210 12.07 35.96 25.91
N ASN A 211 11.94 35.30 27.07
CA ASN A 211 11.73 33.85 27.13
C ASN A 211 10.41 33.43 26.47
N ASN A 212 9.33 34.17 26.68
CA ASN A 212 8.04 33.95 26.02
C ASN A 212 8.13 34.18 24.51
N CYS A 213 8.84 35.24 24.09
CA CYS A 213 9.10 35.51 22.69
C CYS A 213 9.89 34.37 22.02
N ILE A 214 10.95 33.86 22.66
CA ILE A 214 11.71 32.69 22.17
C ILE A 214 10.79 31.47 22.01
N ALA A 215 9.92 31.20 22.99
CA ALA A 215 9.01 30.06 22.94
C ALA A 215 8.04 30.16 21.76
N GLU A 216 7.45 31.34 21.53
CA GLU A 216 6.53 31.58 20.42
C GLU A 216 7.27 31.51 19.07
N GLN A 217 8.46 32.09 18.95
CA GLN A 217 9.28 31.97 17.74
C GLN A 217 9.63 30.51 17.43
N ARG A 218 9.95 29.69 18.44
CA ARG A 218 10.18 28.24 18.27
C ARG A 218 8.93 27.51 17.81
N ARG A 219 7.75 27.85 18.35
CA ARG A 219 6.47 27.29 17.93
C ARG A 219 6.17 27.61 16.47
N GLN A 220 6.26 28.88 16.08
CA GLN A 220 6.01 29.34 14.71
C GLN A 220 7.02 28.74 13.73
N ARG A 221 8.31 28.67 14.09
CA ARG A 221 9.34 27.99 13.27
C ARG A 221 9.04 26.50 13.06
N ARG A 222 8.57 25.78 14.08
CA ARG A 222 8.14 24.36 13.93
C ARG A 222 6.91 24.21 13.04
N PHE A 223 5.97 25.13 13.10
CA PHE A 223 4.82 25.14 12.20
C PHE A 223 5.25 25.35 10.74
N LEU A 224 6.07 26.35 10.46
CA LEU A 224 6.57 26.64 9.12
C LEU A 224 7.40 25.49 8.54
N LYS A 225 8.24 24.85 9.36
CA LYS A 225 8.97 23.63 8.94
C LYS A 225 8.03 22.48 8.57
N ARG A 226 6.94 22.28 9.30
CA ARG A 226 5.93 21.27 8.94
C ARG A 226 5.26 21.61 7.62
N ARG A 227 4.80 22.85 7.46
CA ARG A 227 4.20 23.33 6.21
C ARG A 227 5.14 23.15 5.00
N LEU A 228 6.43 23.42 5.15
CA LEU A 228 7.45 23.15 4.12
C LEU A 228 7.51 21.68 3.73
N CYS A 229 7.50 20.77 4.71
CA CYS A 229 7.47 19.33 4.44
C CYS A 229 6.15 18.92 3.76
N ASP A 230 5.01 19.44 4.23
CA ASP A 230 3.70 19.10 3.69
C ASP A 230 3.56 19.52 2.22
N ILE A 231 4.04 20.72 1.86
CA ILE A 231 4.05 21.18 0.46
C ILE A 231 4.95 20.28 -0.39
N ARG A 232 6.19 20.02 0.06
CA ARG A 232 7.13 19.16 -0.68
C ARG A 232 6.56 17.76 -0.92
N ASN A 233 6.06 17.14 0.14
CA ASN A 233 5.51 15.79 0.06
C ASN A 233 4.24 15.76 -0.79
N GLY A 234 3.35 16.75 -0.65
CA GLY A 234 2.13 16.86 -1.44
C GLY A 234 2.41 17.02 -2.93
N THR A 235 3.36 17.89 -3.31
CA THR A 235 3.75 18.09 -4.71
C THR A 235 4.34 16.81 -5.31
N THR A 236 5.27 16.16 -4.59
CA THR A 236 5.86 14.89 -5.06
C THR A 236 4.80 13.79 -5.18
N ALA A 237 3.93 13.65 -4.18
CA ALA A 237 2.88 12.62 -4.18
C ALA A 237 1.91 12.78 -5.35
N LEU A 238 1.48 14.02 -5.66
CA LEU A 238 0.64 14.30 -6.82
C LEU A 238 1.37 13.98 -8.14
N GLY A 239 2.68 14.28 -8.22
CA GLY A 239 3.52 13.90 -9.36
C GLY A 239 3.55 12.39 -9.59
N THR A 240 3.88 11.64 -8.54
CA THR A 240 3.93 10.17 -8.59
C THR A 240 2.56 9.55 -8.90
N ALA A 241 1.48 10.06 -8.32
CA ALA A 241 0.13 9.57 -8.60
C ALA A 241 -0.25 9.79 -10.08
N ARG A 242 0.12 10.93 -10.66
CA ARG A 242 -0.10 11.21 -12.08
C ARG A 242 0.66 10.23 -12.97
N GLU A 243 1.94 10.02 -12.70
CA GLU A 243 2.79 9.08 -13.45
C GLU A 243 2.22 7.66 -13.41
N GLN A 244 1.74 7.23 -12.23
CA GLN A 244 1.12 5.92 -12.06
C GLN A 244 -0.16 5.77 -12.90
N LEU A 245 -1.06 6.76 -12.85
CA LEU A 245 -2.31 6.73 -13.63
C LEU A 245 -2.04 6.78 -15.15
N GLU A 246 -0.99 7.48 -15.59
CA GLU A 246 -0.55 7.47 -17.00
C GLU A 246 -0.01 6.09 -17.44
N VAL A 247 0.62 5.33 -16.53
CA VAL A 247 1.04 3.95 -16.79
C VAL A 247 -0.17 3.03 -16.86
N GLU A 248 -1.06 3.13 -15.87
CA GLU A 248 -2.27 2.31 -15.75
C GLU A 248 -3.20 2.49 -16.95
N LYS A 249 -3.40 3.74 -17.39
CA LYS A 249 -4.16 4.04 -18.61
C LYS A 249 -3.60 3.35 -19.85
N ARG A 250 -2.27 3.40 -20.04
CA ARG A 250 -1.61 2.74 -21.18
C ARG A 250 -1.76 1.23 -21.11
N ASP A 251 -1.69 0.66 -19.90
CA ASP A 251 -1.85 -0.77 -19.69
C ASP A 251 -3.27 -1.24 -20.07
N VAL A 252 -4.30 -0.50 -19.63
CA VAL A 252 -5.70 -0.76 -20.02
C VAL A 252 -5.88 -0.72 -21.54
N GLU A 253 -5.32 0.28 -22.21
CA GLU A 253 -5.37 0.40 -23.68
C GLU A 253 -4.73 -0.82 -24.38
N ILE A 254 -3.57 -1.27 -23.89
CA ILE A 254 -2.87 -2.45 -24.42
C ILE A 254 -3.68 -3.73 -24.20
N ARG A 255 -4.28 -3.92 -23.01
CA ARG A 255 -5.10 -5.11 -22.69
C ARG A 255 -6.35 -5.18 -23.55
N ILE A 256 -7.05 -4.05 -23.72
CA ILE A 256 -8.21 -3.96 -24.61
C ILE A 256 -7.81 -4.33 -26.05
N GLN A 257 -6.68 -3.82 -26.54
CA GLN A 257 -6.22 -4.16 -27.88
C GLN A 257 -5.88 -5.65 -28.02
N ARG A 258 -5.19 -6.25 -27.03
CA ARG A 258 -4.88 -7.68 -27.03
C ARG A 258 -6.13 -8.56 -27.05
N LEU A 259 -7.15 -8.23 -26.26
CA LEU A 259 -8.41 -8.97 -26.25
C LEU A 259 -9.13 -8.87 -27.61
N ARG A 260 -9.13 -7.69 -28.23
CA ARG A 260 -9.68 -7.49 -29.58
C ARG A 260 -8.91 -8.26 -30.65
N ASP A 261 -7.58 -8.36 -30.52
CA ASP A 261 -6.74 -9.12 -31.46
C ASP A 261 -6.94 -10.64 -31.33
N LEU A 262 -7.35 -11.14 -30.14
CA LEU A 262 -7.71 -12.54 -29.91
C LEU A 262 -9.10 -12.93 -30.46
N ASP A 263 -9.95 -11.94 -30.75
CA ASP A 263 -11.28 -12.15 -31.33
C ASP A 263 -11.27 -12.28 -32.88
N LEU A 264 -10.11 -12.06 -33.54
CA LEU A 264 -9.86 -12.21 -34.99
C LEU A 264 -9.23 -13.58 -35.33
#